data_AF-A0A534BEI4-F1
#
_entry.id   AF-A0A534BEI4-F1
#
_cell.length_a   1.000
_cell.length_b   1.000
_cell.length_c   1.000
_cell.angle_alpha   90.00
_cell.angle_beta   90.00
_cell.angle_gamma   90.00
#
_symmetry.space_group_name_H-M   'P 1'
#
loop_
_entity.id
_entity.type
_entity.pdbx_description
1 polymer ?
#
loop_
_entity_poly.entity_id
_entity_poly.type
_entity_poly.pdbx_seq_one_letter_code
_entity_poly.pdbx_strand_id
1 'polypeptide(L)'
;MAFIPHTEADVAAMLATIGAAGIENLFDEIPPDLRVKSLAGVPPELNEMEIGRLMTERARADGAPLAFIGAGAYEHHIPAAVWAITTRGEFYSAYTPYQAEASQGTLQLIYEFQTMIARLTGMEVANASMYDGASATAEAALMAVRANRKSKSARILVPTTLHPHYRRVAVTTAANQGLKFEELPYCTAEGVTPSASLARYDGQDITALVIQQPNFFGRLEDVDALTD
;
A
#
# COMPACT_ATOMS: atom_id res chain seq x y z
N MET A 1 24.02 2.28 19.64
CA MET A 1 23.19 2.33 20.88
C MET A 1 22.65 0.92 21.12
N ALA A 2 22.62 0.40 22.35
CA ALA A 2 22.08 -0.95 22.59
C ALA A 2 20.57 -0.96 22.30
N PHE A 3 20.10 -1.93 21.52
CA PHE A 3 18.66 -2.06 21.21
C PHE A 3 17.84 -2.45 22.45
N ILE A 4 18.43 -3.26 23.32
CA ILE A 4 17.86 -3.63 24.61
C ILE A 4 18.20 -2.52 25.61
N PRO A 5 17.20 -1.85 26.21
CA PRO A 5 17.45 -0.70 27.09
C PRO A 5 17.82 -1.11 28.52
N HIS A 6 17.56 -2.36 28.91
CA HIS A 6 17.77 -2.86 30.27
C HIS A 6 19.22 -3.29 30.48
N THR A 7 19.82 -2.81 31.57
CA THR A 7 21.11 -3.30 32.05
C THR A 7 20.97 -4.65 32.76
N GLU A 8 22.09 -5.33 33.01
CA GLU A 8 22.09 -6.56 33.81
C GLU A 8 21.49 -6.35 35.22
N ALA A 9 21.70 -5.16 35.80
CA ALA A 9 21.13 -4.79 37.09
C ALA A 9 19.60 -4.63 37.02
N ASP A 10 19.07 -4.01 35.97
CA ASP A 10 17.63 -3.88 35.74
C ASP A 10 16.99 -5.26 35.59
N VAL A 11 17.60 -6.13 34.78
CA VAL A 11 17.13 -7.51 34.57
C VAL A 11 17.11 -8.29 35.89
N ALA A 12 18.18 -8.20 36.69
CA ALA A 12 18.26 -8.88 37.99
C ALA A 12 17.17 -8.38 38.97
N ALA A 13 16.93 -7.07 39.03
CA ALA A 13 15.88 -6.50 39.88
C ALA A 13 14.46 -6.90 39.43
N MET A 14 14.21 -6.92 38.12
CA MET A 14 12.93 -7.37 37.56
C MET A 14 12.67 -8.85 37.85
N LEU A 15 13.68 -9.72 37.67
CA LEU A 15 13.59 -11.15 37.97
C LEU A 15 13.32 -11.41 39.46
N ALA A 16 14.03 -10.70 40.35
CA ALA A 16 13.81 -10.80 41.79
C ALA A 16 12.39 -10.37 42.20
N THR A 17 11.84 -9.33 41.54
CA THR A 17 10.49 -8.82 41.81
C THR A 17 9.41 -9.86 41.49
N ILE A 18 9.57 -10.60 40.40
CA ILE A 18 8.62 -11.64 39.98
C ILE A 18 8.94 -13.04 40.54
N GLY A 19 10.04 -13.17 41.31
CA GLY A 19 10.47 -14.43 41.91
C GLY A 19 11.04 -15.46 40.91
N ALA A 20 11.48 -15.02 39.73
CA ALA A 20 12.09 -15.89 38.72
C ALA A 20 13.60 -15.99 38.93
N ALA A 21 14.16 -17.20 38.79
CA ALA A 21 15.59 -17.44 38.97
C ALA A 21 16.45 -17.01 37.76
N GLY A 22 15.83 -16.86 36.59
CA GLY A 22 16.50 -16.47 35.35
C GLY A 22 15.50 -16.24 34.22
N ILE A 23 15.99 -15.66 33.10
CA ILE A 23 15.17 -15.40 31.91
C ILE A 23 14.56 -16.69 31.35
N GLU A 24 15.28 -17.81 31.40
CA GLU A 24 14.80 -19.10 30.89
C GLU A 24 13.53 -19.60 31.59
N ASN A 25 13.32 -19.22 32.87
CA ASN A 25 12.09 -19.56 33.60
C ASN A 25 10.86 -18.85 33.01
N LEU A 26 11.02 -17.74 32.28
CA LEU A 26 9.92 -17.02 31.65
C LEU A 26 9.38 -17.70 30.39
N PHE A 27 10.07 -18.75 29.92
CA PHE A 27 9.75 -19.47 28.69
C PHE A 27 9.53 -20.97 28.91
N ASP A 28 9.39 -21.42 30.17
CA ASP A 28 9.23 -22.84 30.51
C ASP A 28 7.95 -23.47 29.94
N GLU A 29 6.91 -22.66 29.70
CA GLU A 29 5.67 -23.07 29.03
C GLU A 29 5.86 -23.49 27.57
N ILE A 30 6.93 -23.06 26.90
CA ILE A 30 7.22 -23.46 25.51
C ILE A 30 7.74 -24.90 25.50
N PRO A 31 7.01 -25.86 24.89
CA PRO A 31 7.45 -27.25 24.78
C PRO A 31 8.86 -27.37 24.18
N PRO A 32 9.76 -28.21 24.74
CA PRO A 32 11.14 -28.31 24.28
C PRO A 32 11.31 -28.67 22.80
N ASP A 33 10.36 -29.42 22.23
CA ASP A 33 10.32 -29.82 20.83
C ASP A 33 9.93 -28.67 19.88
N LEU A 34 9.25 -27.63 20.38
CA LEU A 34 8.94 -26.40 19.64
C LEU A 34 10.04 -25.35 19.72
N ARG A 35 11.01 -25.50 20.63
CA ARG A 35 12.13 -24.56 20.77
C ARG A 35 13.11 -24.72 19.61
N VAL A 36 13.46 -23.58 19.00
CA VAL A 36 14.46 -23.55 17.94
C VAL A 36 15.83 -23.95 18.51
N LYS A 37 16.50 -24.91 17.87
CA LYS A 37 17.82 -25.41 18.30
C LYS A 37 18.97 -24.56 17.79
N SER A 38 18.77 -23.86 16.68
CA SER A 38 19.72 -22.94 16.08
C SER A 38 19.02 -21.98 15.13
N LEU A 39 19.57 -20.78 15.01
CA LEU A 39 19.15 -19.80 14.00
C LEU A 39 19.89 -20.07 12.68
N ALA A 40 19.77 -21.29 12.16
CA ALA A 40 20.43 -21.69 10.92
C ALA A 40 20.07 -20.72 9.78
N GLY A 41 21.07 -20.15 9.12
CA GLY A 41 20.90 -19.15 8.06
C GLY A 41 20.97 -17.69 8.54
N VAL A 42 21.02 -17.44 9.85
CA VAL A 42 21.32 -16.10 10.37
C VAL A 42 22.84 -15.92 10.45
N PRO A 43 23.42 -14.91 9.76
CA PRO A 43 24.85 -14.66 9.83
C PRO A 43 25.27 -14.15 11.22
N PRO A 44 26.58 -14.19 11.53
CA PRO A 44 27.10 -13.56 12.74
C PRO A 44 26.68 -12.08 12.85
N GLU A 45 26.55 -11.60 14.09
CA GLU A 45 26.24 -10.20 14.36
C GLU A 45 27.28 -9.27 13.76
N LEU A 46 26.80 -8.12 13.28
CA LEU A 46 27.63 -7.03 12.79
C LEU A 46 27.36 -5.80 13.67
N ASN A 47 28.41 -5.05 13.95
CA ASN A 47 28.22 -3.75 14.58
C ASN A 47 27.61 -2.73 13.60
N GLU A 48 27.16 -1.59 14.14
CA GLU A 48 26.47 -0.54 13.38
C GLU A 48 27.27 -0.02 12.17
N MET A 49 28.60 0.08 12.29
CA MET A 49 29.46 0.53 11.20
C MET A 49 29.60 -0.53 10.10
N GLU A 50 29.71 -1.79 10.50
CA GLU A 50 29.84 -2.93 9.58
C GLU A 50 28.57 -3.13 8.76
N ILE A 51 27.39 -3.08 9.41
CA ILE A 51 26.12 -3.22 8.71
C ILE A 51 25.87 -2.02 7.78
N GLY A 52 26.19 -0.79 8.21
CA GLY A 52 26.08 0.40 7.37
C GLY A 52 26.93 0.31 6.10
N ARG A 53 28.18 -0.15 6.23
CA ARG A 53 29.07 -0.38 5.08
C ARG A 53 28.53 -1.47 4.16
N LEU A 54 28.08 -2.59 4.72
CA LEU A 54 27.53 -3.70 3.95
C LEU A 54 26.28 -3.26 3.15
N MET A 55 25.33 -2.59 3.80
CA MET A 55 24.11 -2.11 3.12
C MET A 55 24.42 -1.10 2.03
N THR A 56 25.39 -0.21 2.25
CA THR A 56 25.85 0.76 1.23
C THR A 56 26.49 0.06 0.03
N GLU A 57 27.30 -0.97 0.26
CA GLU A 57 27.89 -1.77 -0.81
C GLU A 57 26.82 -2.47 -1.65
N ARG A 58 25.82 -3.07 -1.01
CA ARG A 58 24.70 -3.73 -1.69
C ARG A 58 23.89 -2.75 -2.53
N ALA A 59 23.52 -1.60 -1.95
CA ALA A 59 22.73 -0.58 -2.67
C ALA A 59 23.46 -0.05 -3.92
N ARG A 60 24.80 0.02 -3.91
CA ARG A 60 25.57 0.44 -5.08
C ARG A 60 25.51 -0.56 -6.25
N ALA A 61 25.20 -1.83 -5.99
CA ALA A 61 25.10 -2.84 -7.04
C ALA A 61 23.84 -2.66 -7.92
N ASP A 62 22.80 -2.01 -7.40
CA ASP A 62 21.54 -1.78 -8.12
C ASP A 62 21.65 -0.66 -9.18
N GLY A 63 22.63 0.25 -9.02
CA GLY A 63 22.84 1.41 -9.88
C GLY A 63 21.80 2.52 -9.69
N ALA A 64 21.90 3.57 -10.51
CA ALA A 64 20.97 4.71 -10.52
C ALA A 64 20.67 5.16 -11.97
N PRO A 65 20.02 4.31 -12.79
CA PRO A 65 19.69 4.66 -14.17
C PRO A 65 18.57 5.71 -14.21
N LEU A 66 18.58 6.55 -15.25
CA LEU A 66 17.42 7.35 -15.59
C LEU A 66 16.26 6.42 -16.00
N ALA A 67 15.10 6.57 -15.36
CA ALA A 67 13.97 5.67 -15.51
C ALA A 67 12.76 6.38 -16.11
N PHE A 68 12.50 6.16 -17.40
CA PHE A 68 11.34 6.68 -18.13
C PHE A 68 10.29 5.61 -18.44
N ILE A 69 10.29 4.49 -17.70
CA ILE A 69 9.34 3.38 -17.89
C ILE A 69 7.90 3.84 -17.55
N GLY A 70 7.74 4.79 -16.63
CA GLY A 70 6.44 5.28 -16.19
C GLY A 70 5.69 4.21 -15.42
N ALA A 71 4.51 3.79 -15.92
CA ALA A 71 3.72 2.72 -15.32
C ALA A 71 3.36 2.96 -13.83
N GLY A 72 2.99 4.19 -13.47
CA GLY A 72 2.57 4.53 -12.11
C GLY A 72 3.71 4.89 -11.14
N ALA A 73 4.97 4.78 -11.55
CA ALA A 73 6.11 5.27 -10.78
C ALA A 73 6.91 6.27 -11.63
N TYR A 74 6.97 7.52 -11.17
CA TYR A 74 7.58 8.63 -11.90
C TYR A 74 8.62 9.32 -11.03
N GLU A 75 9.81 9.54 -11.58
CA GLU A 75 10.84 10.33 -10.94
C GLU A 75 10.32 11.75 -10.69
N HIS A 76 10.49 12.26 -9.47
CA HIS A 76 10.08 13.59 -9.08
C HIS A 76 11.02 14.15 -8.03
N HIS A 77 11.14 15.47 -8.00
CA HIS A 77 11.96 16.15 -7.01
C HIS A 77 11.29 16.10 -5.64
N ILE A 78 11.96 15.49 -4.67
CA ILE A 78 11.57 15.50 -3.25
C ILE A 78 12.32 16.65 -2.56
N PRO A 79 11.65 17.72 -2.10
CA PRO A 79 12.32 18.81 -1.40
C PRO A 79 13.08 18.32 -0.17
N ALA A 80 14.29 18.85 0.06
CA ALA A 80 15.16 18.43 1.18
C ALA A 80 14.49 18.53 2.57
N ALA A 81 13.56 19.49 2.74
CA ALA A 81 12.77 19.62 3.95
C ALA A 81 11.94 18.37 4.29
N VAL A 82 11.48 17.61 3.29
CA VAL A 82 10.72 16.36 3.49
C VAL A 82 11.56 15.34 4.24
N TRP A 83 12.82 15.13 3.83
CA TRP A 83 13.73 14.22 4.51
C TRP A 83 14.08 14.67 5.93
N ALA A 84 14.23 15.99 6.13
CA ALA A 84 14.47 16.56 7.46
C ALA A 84 13.28 16.37 8.42
N ILE A 85 12.05 16.28 7.90
CA ILE A 85 10.84 16.09 8.72
C ILE A 85 10.55 14.61 8.94
N THR A 86 10.53 13.81 7.87
CA THR A 86 10.12 12.39 7.90
C THR A 86 11.05 11.50 8.73
N THR A 87 12.30 11.93 8.96
CA THR A 87 13.28 11.20 9.78
C THR A 87 13.27 11.59 11.26
N ARG A 88 12.39 12.52 11.67
CA ARG A 88 12.23 12.91 13.08
C ARG A 88 11.40 11.88 13.86
N GLY A 89 11.84 11.54 15.06
CA GLY A 89 11.25 10.52 15.93
C GLY A 89 9.76 10.69 16.16
N GLU A 90 9.34 11.92 16.42
CA GLU A 90 7.96 12.31 16.66
C GLU A 90 7.01 12.06 15.46
N PHE A 91 7.54 11.94 14.24
CA PHE A 91 6.75 11.61 13.05
C PHE A 91 6.83 10.13 12.67
N TYR A 92 8.00 9.50 12.79
CA TYR A 92 8.19 8.12 12.32
C TYR A 92 7.83 7.06 13.37
N SER A 93 7.94 7.37 14.67
CA SER A 93 7.79 6.37 15.74
C SER A 93 6.39 6.34 16.35
N ALA A 94 5.62 7.41 16.21
CA ALA A 94 4.23 7.44 16.62
C ALA A 94 3.41 6.45 15.77
N TYR A 95 2.48 5.73 16.41
CA TYR A 95 1.59 4.80 15.73
C TYR A 95 0.24 5.45 15.40
N THR A 96 -0.76 4.64 15.07
CA THR A 96 -2.12 5.10 14.77
C THR A 96 -2.62 6.08 15.85
N PRO A 97 -3.20 7.24 15.46
CA PRO A 97 -3.57 8.31 16.39
C PRO A 97 -4.86 7.98 17.18
N TYR A 98 -4.85 6.91 17.97
CA TYR A 98 -5.98 6.48 18.81
C TYR A 98 -6.29 7.48 19.93
N GLN A 99 -5.27 8.20 20.42
CA GLN A 99 -5.40 9.27 21.42
C GLN A 99 -5.38 10.62 20.70
N ALA A 100 -6.54 11.08 20.26
CA ALA A 100 -6.66 12.24 19.36
C ALA A 100 -6.06 13.51 19.96
N GLU A 101 -6.25 13.74 21.26
CA GLU A 101 -5.74 14.90 22.02
C GLU A 101 -4.21 14.95 22.02
N ALA A 102 -3.56 13.79 21.99
CA ALA A 102 -2.10 13.65 21.96
C ALA A 102 -1.54 13.55 20.52
N SER A 103 -2.40 13.61 19.49
CA SER A 103 -2.03 13.35 18.09
C SER A 103 -2.50 14.42 17.11
N GLN A 104 -2.84 15.62 17.58
CA GLN A 104 -3.39 16.69 16.74
C GLN A 104 -2.49 17.09 15.57
N GLY A 105 -1.16 17.01 15.71
CA GLY A 105 -0.24 17.29 14.60
C GLY A 105 -0.40 16.30 13.44
N THR A 106 -0.43 15.00 13.72
CA THR A 106 -0.64 13.95 12.73
C THR A 106 -2.05 14.02 12.13
N LEU A 107 -3.07 14.27 12.96
CA LEU A 107 -4.45 14.41 12.49
C LEU A 107 -4.64 15.62 11.57
N GLN A 108 -3.96 16.74 11.84
CA GLN A 108 -3.93 17.90 10.96
C GLN A 108 -3.30 17.55 9.60
N LEU A 109 -2.16 16.85 9.59
CA LEU A 109 -1.52 16.40 8.35
C LEU A 109 -2.44 15.48 7.52
N ILE A 110 -3.13 14.55 8.19
CA ILE A 110 -4.12 13.68 7.54
C ILE A 110 -5.27 14.49 6.93
N TYR A 111 -5.80 15.47 7.67
CA TYR A 111 -6.85 16.36 7.18
C TYR A 111 -6.40 17.17 5.95
N GLU A 112 -5.16 17.67 5.95
CA GLU A 112 -4.58 18.38 4.81
C GLU A 112 -4.42 17.48 3.59
N PHE A 113 -3.95 16.25 3.78
CA PHE A 113 -3.89 15.24 2.71
C PHE A 113 -5.28 14.95 2.14
N GLN A 114 -6.28 14.70 2.98
CA GLN A 114 -7.65 14.45 2.55
C GLN A 114 -8.23 15.63 1.77
N THR A 115 -8.02 16.85 2.28
CA THR A 115 -8.46 18.09 1.64
C THR A 115 -7.81 18.27 0.27
N MET A 116 -6.51 18.01 0.16
CA MET A 116 -5.77 18.08 -1.09
C MET A 116 -6.31 17.09 -2.12
N ILE A 117 -6.50 15.82 -1.74
CA ILE A 117 -7.02 14.78 -2.64
C ILE A 117 -8.45 15.08 -3.07
N ALA A 118 -9.35 15.45 -2.14
CA ALA A 118 -10.72 15.83 -2.45
C ALA A 118 -10.77 16.99 -3.46
N ARG A 119 -9.98 18.04 -3.24
CA ARG A 119 -9.87 19.19 -4.18
C ARG A 119 -9.30 18.81 -5.54
N LEU A 120 -8.26 17.97 -5.58
CA LEU A 120 -7.62 17.54 -6.82
C LEU A 120 -8.54 16.69 -7.68
N THR A 121 -9.33 15.82 -7.04
CA THR A 121 -10.23 14.88 -7.71
C THR A 121 -11.64 15.43 -7.93
N GLY A 122 -11.98 16.58 -7.33
CA GLY A 122 -13.33 17.13 -7.36
C GLY A 122 -14.35 16.30 -6.56
N MET A 123 -13.91 15.41 -5.66
CA MET A 123 -14.76 14.54 -4.87
C MET A 123 -15.10 15.15 -3.50
N GLU A 124 -16.22 14.73 -2.91
CA GLU A 124 -16.70 15.27 -1.63
C GLU A 124 -15.83 14.83 -0.44
N VAL A 125 -15.26 13.62 -0.49
CA VAL A 125 -14.51 13.01 0.61
C VAL A 125 -13.30 12.22 0.09
N ALA A 126 -12.26 12.16 0.91
CA ALA A 126 -11.11 11.27 0.73
C ALA A 126 -10.76 10.61 2.06
N ASN A 127 -10.26 9.38 2.03
CA ASN A 127 -9.79 8.70 3.24
C ASN A 127 -8.33 9.08 3.56
N ALA A 128 -7.82 8.57 4.70
CA ALA A 128 -6.45 8.79 5.15
C ALA A 128 -5.44 7.82 4.49
N SER A 129 -5.50 7.69 3.16
CA SER A 129 -4.67 6.83 2.29
C SER A 129 -5.10 5.35 2.18
N MET A 130 -4.46 4.66 1.23
CA MET A 130 -4.52 3.22 0.95
C MET A 130 -3.09 2.73 0.70
N TYR A 131 -2.86 1.42 0.66
CA TYR A 131 -1.52 0.86 0.46
C TYR A 131 -0.88 1.26 -0.88
N ASP A 132 -1.64 1.14 -1.97
CA ASP A 132 -1.20 1.50 -3.32
C ASP A 132 -2.42 1.68 -4.26
N GLY A 133 -2.18 2.12 -5.50
CA GLY A 133 -3.25 2.29 -6.49
C GLY A 133 -3.90 0.97 -6.93
N ALA A 134 -3.19 -0.16 -6.82
CA ALA A 134 -3.69 -1.46 -7.25
C ALA A 134 -4.75 -2.00 -6.28
N SER A 135 -4.44 -2.00 -4.99
CA SER A 135 -5.34 -2.34 -3.90
C SER A 135 -6.49 -1.33 -3.79
N ALA A 136 -6.23 -0.03 -3.97
CA ALA A 136 -7.28 0.99 -4.03
C ALA A 136 -8.29 0.73 -5.16
N THR A 137 -7.84 0.27 -6.34
CA THR A 137 -8.73 -0.10 -7.46
C THR A 137 -9.64 -1.27 -7.07
N ALA A 138 -9.11 -2.28 -6.36
CA ALA A 138 -9.90 -3.41 -5.87
C ALA A 138 -10.96 -2.97 -4.85
N GLU A 139 -10.59 -2.10 -3.90
CA GLU A 139 -11.51 -1.56 -2.90
C GLU A 139 -12.58 -0.66 -3.51
N ALA A 140 -12.23 0.12 -4.54
CA ALA A 140 -13.21 0.91 -5.31
C ALA A 140 -14.26 0.00 -5.98
N ALA A 141 -13.84 -1.13 -6.56
CA ALA A 141 -14.76 -2.11 -7.14
C ALA A 141 -15.68 -2.74 -6.09
N LEU A 142 -15.14 -3.11 -4.92
CA LEU A 142 -15.93 -3.61 -3.79
C LEU A 142 -16.92 -2.55 -3.28
N MET A 143 -16.50 -1.30 -3.19
CA MET A 143 -17.35 -0.18 -2.81
C MET A 143 -18.48 0.02 -3.82
N ALA A 144 -18.19 -0.02 -5.13
CA ALA A 144 -19.19 0.13 -6.18
C ALA A 144 -20.29 -0.93 -6.09
N VAL A 145 -19.93 -2.20 -5.84
CA VAL A 145 -20.90 -3.29 -5.61
C VAL A 145 -21.77 -3.03 -4.39
N ARG A 146 -21.18 -2.57 -3.28
CA ARG A 146 -21.92 -2.30 -2.03
C ARG A 146 -22.84 -1.07 -2.14
N ALA A 147 -22.41 -0.05 -2.88
CA ALA A 147 -23.15 1.19 -3.08
C ALA A 147 -24.29 1.03 -4.10
N ASN A 148 -24.04 0.33 -5.22
CA ASN A 148 -25.03 0.12 -6.27
C ASN A 148 -25.95 -1.07 -5.95
N ARG A 149 -26.88 -0.90 -5.00
CA ARG A 149 -27.82 -1.95 -4.57
C ARG A 149 -28.79 -2.44 -5.66
N LYS A 150 -28.93 -1.71 -6.76
CA LYS A 150 -29.80 -2.06 -7.90
C LYS A 150 -29.16 -3.14 -8.77
N SER A 151 -27.84 -3.06 -8.99
CA SER A 151 -27.09 -4.09 -9.69
C SER A 151 -26.95 -5.35 -8.83
N LYS A 152 -27.15 -6.53 -9.44
CA LYS A 152 -26.98 -7.85 -8.80
C LYS A 152 -25.86 -8.66 -9.44
N SER A 153 -25.25 -8.14 -10.50
CA SER A 153 -24.29 -8.89 -11.32
C SER A 153 -22.88 -8.96 -10.71
N ALA A 154 -22.49 -7.95 -9.93
CA ALA A 154 -21.11 -7.72 -9.48
C ALA A 154 -20.10 -7.72 -10.64
N ARG A 155 -20.54 -7.34 -11.84
CA ARG A 155 -19.73 -7.26 -13.06
C ARG A 155 -19.11 -5.88 -13.16
N ILE A 156 -17.79 -5.86 -13.25
CA ILE A 156 -16.97 -4.67 -13.35
C ILE A 156 -16.30 -4.68 -14.72
N LEU A 157 -16.61 -3.69 -15.55
CA LEU A 157 -15.92 -3.51 -16.82
C LEU A 157 -14.57 -2.84 -16.58
N VAL A 158 -13.52 -3.37 -17.19
CA VAL A 158 -12.15 -2.88 -17.01
C VAL A 158 -11.42 -2.82 -18.34
N PRO A 159 -11.16 -1.63 -18.89
CA PRO A 159 -10.29 -1.47 -20.03
C PRO A 159 -8.92 -2.08 -19.84
N THR A 160 -8.44 -2.72 -20.89
CA THR A 160 -7.06 -3.24 -20.95
C THR A 160 -6.01 -2.12 -21.01
N THR A 161 -6.45 -0.87 -21.16
CA THR A 161 -5.66 0.35 -20.94
C THR A 161 -5.45 0.70 -19.46
N LEU A 162 -6.12 0.03 -18.51
CA LEU A 162 -5.76 0.08 -17.09
C LEU A 162 -4.45 -0.67 -16.84
N HIS A 163 -3.66 -0.14 -15.90
CA HIS A 163 -2.40 -0.72 -15.47
C HIS A 163 -2.51 -2.24 -15.24
N PRO A 164 -1.67 -3.07 -15.89
CA PRO A 164 -1.82 -4.52 -15.88
C PRO A 164 -1.71 -5.11 -14.47
N HIS A 165 -0.86 -4.53 -13.60
CA HIS A 165 -0.81 -4.97 -12.20
C HIS A 165 -2.06 -4.61 -11.41
N TYR A 166 -2.74 -3.50 -11.72
CA TYR A 166 -3.95 -3.10 -11.00
C TYR A 166 -5.09 -4.06 -11.36
N ARG A 167 -5.20 -4.43 -12.64
CA ARG A 167 -6.11 -5.49 -13.11
C ARG A 167 -5.88 -6.81 -12.37
N ARG A 168 -4.63 -7.29 -12.32
CA ARG A 168 -4.29 -8.55 -11.64
C ARG A 168 -4.60 -8.51 -10.15
N VAL A 169 -4.25 -7.42 -9.46
CA VAL A 169 -4.53 -7.26 -8.03
C VAL A 169 -6.03 -7.20 -7.78
N ALA A 170 -6.81 -6.45 -8.57
CA ALA A 170 -8.25 -6.37 -8.44
C ALA A 170 -8.92 -7.76 -8.54
N VAL A 171 -8.52 -8.57 -9.54
CA VAL A 171 -8.99 -9.95 -9.68
C VAL A 171 -8.59 -10.79 -8.47
N THR A 172 -7.31 -10.80 -8.08
CA THR A 172 -6.82 -11.61 -6.95
C THR A 172 -7.52 -11.25 -5.62
N THR A 173 -7.76 -9.96 -5.38
CA THR A 173 -8.34 -9.47 -4.12
C THR A 173 -9.85 -9.71 -4.04
N ALA A 174 -10.58 -9.55 -5.15
CA ALA A 174 -12.04 -9.48 -5.11
C ALA A 174 -12.78 -10.62 -5.83
N ALA A 175 -12.12 -11.43 -6.66
CA ALA A 175 -12.80 -12.53 -7.38
C ALA A 175 -13.41 -13.58 -6.42
N ASN A 176 -12.70 -13.92 -5.33
CA ASN A 176 -13.21 -14.84 -4.30
C ASN A 176 -14.40 -14.27 -3.51
N GLN A 177 -14.71 -12.98 -3.68
CA GLN A 177 -15.87 -12.31 -3.10
C GLN A 177 -17.03 -12.19 -4.11
N GLY A 178 -16.91 -12.82 -5.28
CA GLY A 178 -17.96 -12.89 -6.30
C GLY A 178 -17.92 -11.79 -7.37
N LEU A 179 -16.94 -10.88 -7.33
CA LEU A 179 -16.77 -9.86 -8.37
C LEU A 179 -16.25 -10.49 -9.66
N LYS A 180 -16.82 -10.05 -10.80
CA LYS A 180 -16.41 -10.48 -12.14
C LYS A 180 -15.81 -9.30 -12.88
N PHE A 181 -14.52 -9.36 -13.17
CA PHE A 181 -13.83 -8.33 -13.95
C PHE A 181 -13.82 -8.72 -15.42
N GLU A 182 -14.43 -7.89 -16.26
CA GLU A 182 -14.59 -8.14 -17.69
C GLU A 182 -13.78 -7.13 -18.50
N GLU A 183 -12.81 -7.63 -19.25
CA GLU A 183 -11.87 -6.79 -19.97
C GLU A 183 -12.49 -6.14 -21.21
N LEU A 184 -12.25 -4.83 -21.37
CA LEU A 184 -12.57 -4.09 -22.59
C LEU A 184 -11.31 -3.94 -23.46
N PRO A 185 -11.39 -4.25 -24.76
CA PRO A 185 -10.26 -4.06 -25.66
C PRO A 185 -10.02 -2.56 -25.91
N TYR A 186 -8.78 -2.23 -26.27
CA TYR A 186 -8.41 -0.89 -26.72
C TYR A 186 -8.11 -0.89 -28.22
N CYS A 187 -8.20 0.27 -28.86
CA CYS A 187 -7.73 0.47 -30.23
C CYS A 187 -6.21 0.51 -30.23
N THR A 188 -5.54 -0.47 -30.86
CA THR A 188 -4.06 -0.55 -30.86
C THR A 188 -3.38 0.61 -31.59
N ALA A 189 -4.07 1.25 -32.54
CA ALA A 189 -3.55 2.43 -33.24
C ALA A 189 -3.63 3.70 -32.38
N GLU A 190 -4.67 3.82 -31.54
CA GLU A 190 -4.95 5.05 -30.79
C GLU A 190 -4.56 4.95 -29.31
N GLY A 191 -4.42 3.74 -28.77
CA GLY A 191 -4.08 3.49 -27.38
C GLY A 191 -5.19 3.85 -26.39
N VAL A 192 -6.45 3.94 -26.84
CA VAL A 192 -7.64 4.29 -26.03
C VAL A 192 -8.74 3.25 -26.19
N THR A 193 -9.71 3.27 -25.28
CA THR A 193 -10.85 2.36 -25.26
C THR A 193 -11.94 2.87 -26.21
N PRO A 194 -12.31 2.13 -27.28
CA PRO A 194 -13.40 2.57 -28.15
C PRO A 194 -14.74 2.46 -27.41
N SER A 195 -15.53 3.54 -27.36
CA SER A 195 -16.87 3.53 -26.76
C SER A 195 -17.78 2.48 -27.42
N ALA A 196 -17.63 2.24 -28.72
CA ALA A 196 -18.33 1.17 -29.44
C ALA A 196 -18.11 -0.24 -28.83
N SER A 197 -17.03 -0.47 -28.08
CA SER A 197 -16.78 -1.74 -27.38
C SER A 197 -17.77 -2.01 -26.23
N LEU A 198 -18.48 -0.96 -25.78
CA LEU A 198 -19.52 -1.02 -24.75
C LEU A 198 -20.87 -1.47 -25.31
N ALA A 199 -21.12 -1.32 -26.62
CA ALA A 199 -22.42 -1.61 -27.24
C ALA A 199 -22.93 -3.03 -26.98
N ARG A 200 -22.02 -4.01 -26.83
CA ARG A 200 -22.37 -5.40 -26.49
C ARG A 200 -22.93 -5.58 -25.07
N TYR A 201 -22.73 -4.61 -24.19
CA TYR A 201 -23.23 -4.61 -22.80
C TYR A 201 -24.49 -3.77 -22.64
N ASP A 202 -25.01 -3.17 -23.71
CA ASP A 202 -26.25 -2.39 -23.66
C ASP A 202 -27.42 -3.25 -23.13
N GLY A 203 -28.22 -2.67 -22.24
CA GLY A 203 -29.30 -3.35 -21.52
C GLY A 203 -28.87 -4.45 -20.53
N GLN A 204 -27.58 -4.71 -20.32
CA GLN A 204 -27.10 -5.68 -19.35
C GLN A 204 -26.91 -5.07 -17.95
N ASP A 205 -27.01 -5.90 -16.91
CA ASP A 205 -26.67 -5.49 -15.55
C ASP A 205 -25.14 -5.43 -15.37
N ILE A 206 -24.59 -4.23 -15.42
CA ILE A 206 -23.18 -3.92 -15.13
C ILE A 206 -23.13 -3.03 -13.88
N THR A 207 -22.26 -3.37 -12.94
CA THR A 207 -22.17 -2.65 -11.67
C THR A 207 -21.35 -1.37 -11.79
N ALA A 208 -20.21 -1.42 -12.47
CA ALA A 208 -19.31 -0.28 -12.64
C ALA A 208 -18.36 -0.46 -13.85
N LEU A 209 -17.77 0.66 -14.27
CA LEU A 209 -16.66 0.75 -15.22
C LEU A 209 -15.47 1.42 -14.52
N VAL A 210 -14.28 0.83 -14.63
CA VAL A 210 -13.04 1.42 -14.11
C VAL A 210 -12.30 2.10 -15.25
N ILE A 211 -11.94 3.37 -15.12
CA ILE A 211 -11.21 4.12 -16.15
C ILE A 211 -9.93 4.68 -15.52
N GLN A 212 -8.79 4.51 -16.21
CA GLN A 212 -7.53 5.13 -15.80
C GLN A 212 -7.28 6.40 -16.62
N GLN A 213 -6.93 7.51 -15.96
CA GLN A 213 -6.69 8.79 -16.62
C GLN A 213 -5.44 9.50 -16.07
N PRO A 214 -4.41 9.77 -16.90
CA PRO A 214 -4.17 9.17 -18.22
C PRO A 214 -4.05 7.65 -18.12
N ASN A 215 -4.38 6.95 -19.20
CA ASN A 215 -4.32 5.49 -19.24
C ASN A 215 -2.87 4.97 -19.28
N PHE A 216 -2.70 3.64 -19.25
CA PHE A 216 -1.38 3.00 -19.20
C PHE A 216 -0.45 3.39 -20.36
N PHE A 217 -1.02 3.78 -21.52
CA PHE A 217 -0.27 4.22 -22.69
C PHE A 217 -0.01 5.73 -22.73
N GLY A 218 -0.39 6.46 -21.68
CA GLY A 218 -0.25 7.92 -21.59
C GLY A 218 -1.30 8.68 -22.41
N ARG A 219 -2.40 8.04 -22.79
CA ARG A 219 -3.50 8.67 -23.53
C ARG A 219 -4.64 9.06 -22.59
N LEU A 220 -5.36 10.11 -22.96
CA LEU A 220 -6.59 10.49 -22.27
C LEU A 220 -7.75 9.69 -22.87
N GLU A 221 -8.49 8.99 -22.02
CA GLU A 221 -9.74 8.34 -22.36
C GLU A 221 -10.86 9.40 -22.46
N ASP A 222 -11.81 9.19 -23.37
CA ASP A 222 -13.04 9.98 -23.48
C ASP A 222 -14.05 9.47 -22.44
N VAL A 223 -13.96 10.02 -21.22
CA VAL A 223 -14.72 9.53 -20.06
C VAL A 223 -16.22 9.70 -20.27
N ASP A 224 -16.66 10.82 -20.84
CA ASP A 224 -18.08 11.11 -21.09
C ASP A 224 -18.64 10.07 -22.06
N ALA A 225 -17.96 9.83 -23.19
CA ALA A 225 -18.38 8.81 -24.17
C ALA A 225 -18.33 7.37 -23.64
N LEU A 226 -17.61 7.10 -22.55
CA LEU A 226 -17.55 5.79 -21.91
C LEU A 226 -18.58 5.60 -20.79
N THR A 227 -19.21 6.68 -20.32
CA THR A 227 -20.10 6.67 -19.14
C THR A 227 -21.54 7.10 -19.41
N ASP A 228 -21.79 7.85 -20.49
CA ASP A 228 -23.13 8.20 -20.99
C ASP A 228 -23.80 7.06 -21.79
#